data_AF-A0A941J4V8-F1
#
_entry.id   AF-A0A941J4V8-F1
#
_cell.length_a   1.000
_cell.length_b   1.000
_cell.length_c   1.000
_cell.angle_alpha   90.00
_cell.angle_beta   90.00
_cell.angle_gamma   90.00
#
_symmetry.space_group_name_H-M   'P 1'
#
loop_
_entity.id
_entity.type
_entity.pdbx_description
1 polymer ?
#
loop_
_entity_poly.entity_id
_entity_poly.type
_entity_poly.pdbx_seq_one_letter_code
_entity_poly.pdbx_strand_id
1 'polypeptide(L)'
;MGANGPWALLNLKNQAGFRVGLTTLPAGPDGSRTYSSGSGFGISKSCPDPERAFKAITLMTARKQLEWLGGVGRAYPSRESAQHAWYDNARLAGAREVLEAANASAIPLRTTKHWERVNALLNQYGPDLFSGASSAKQVLEQVQRQAGQD
;
A
#
# COMPACT_ATOMS: atom_id res chain seq x y z
N MET A 1 -5.78 -2.05 -18.33
CA MET A 1 -4.88 -1.35 -17.40
C MET A 1 -5.47 -1.47 -16.00
N GLY A 2 -4.68 -1.75 -14.97
CA GLY A 2 -5.16 -1.85 -13.59
C GLY A 2 -4.21 -1.13 -12.63
N ALA A 3 -4.77 -0.42 -11.65
CA ALA A 3 -3.98 0.23 -10.60
C ALA A 3 -3.80 -0.75 -9.43
N ASN A 4 -2.54 -1.08 -9.11
CA ASN A 4 -2.23 -1.99 -8.02
C ASN A 4 -0.83 -1.68 -7.46
N GLY A 5 -0.53 -2.26 -6.29
CA GLY A 5 0.81 -2.17 -5.71
C GLY A 5 1.71 -3.35 -6.08
N PRO A 6 2.99 -3.28 -5.69
CA PRO A 6 3.99 -4.33 -5.97
C PRO A 6 3.59 -5.73 -5.46
N TRP A 7 2.78 -5.79 -4.39
CA TRP A 7 2.29 -7.05 -3.79
C TRP A 7 1.46 -7.90 -4.75
N ALA A 8 0.77 -7.29 -5.72
CA ALA A 8 -0.09 -8.01 -6.65
C ALA A 8 0.61 -8.36 -7.97
N LEU A 9 1.69 -7.65 -8.31
CA LEU A 9 2.23 -7.64 -9.67
C LEU A 9 2.72 -9.01 -10.13
N LEU A 10 3.33 -9.79 -9.24
CA LEU A 10 3.86 -11.11 -9.58
C LEU A 10 2.75 -12.12 -9.85
N ASN A 11 1.67 -12.08 -9.04
CA ASN A 11 0.50 -12.92 -9.27
C ASN A 11 -0.20 -12.53 -10.57
N LEU A 12 -0.39 -11.23 -10.81
CA LEU A 12 -0.98 -10.71 -12.04
C LEU A 12 -0.19 -11.14 -13.27
N LYS A 13 1.14 -10.99 -13.23
CA LYS A 13 2.05 -11.43 -14.31
C LYS A 13 1.89 -12.92 -14.60
N ASN A 14 1.80 -13.76 -13.57
CA ASN A 14 1.70 -15.20 -13.72
C ASN A 14 0.33 -15.65 -14.26
N GLN A 15 -0.74 -14.88 -14.01
CA GLN A 15 -2.11 -15.25 -14.38
C GLN A 15 -2.58 -14.61 -15.70
N ALA A 16 -1.95 -13.50 -16.14
CA ALA A 16 -2.45 -12.70 -17.25
C ALA A 16 -2.57 -13.44 -18.59
N GLY A 17 -1.72 -14.44 -18.85
CA GLY A 17 -1.66 -15.10 -20.16
C GLY A 17 -1.13 -14.21 -21.31
N PHE A 18 -0.73 -12.98 -21.01
CA PHE A 18 -0.13 -12.02 -21.93
C PHE A 18 1.03 -11.27 -21.26
N ARG A 19 1.80 -10.50 -22.04
CA ARG A 19 2.93 -9.72 -21.53
C ARG A 19 2.42 -8.55 -20.67
N VAL A 20 2.72 -8.59 -19.38
CA VAL A 20 2.42 -7.50 -18.45
C VAL A 20 3.54 -6.46 -18.45
N GLY A 21 3.17 -5.19 -18.59
CA GLY A 21 4.04 -4.03 -18.37
C GLY A 21 3.71 -3.33 -17.06
N LEU A 22 4.63 -2.48 -16.59
CA LEU A 22 4.47 -1.65 -15.39
C LEU A 22 4.82 -0.19 -15.75
N THR A 23 4.04 0.76 -15.22
CA THR A 23 4.28 2.21 -15.37
C THR A 23 3.76 2.93 -14.12
N THR A 24 4.16 4.20 -13.93
CA THR A 24 3.63 5.07 -12.87
C THR A 24 2.16 5.44 -13.12
N LEU A 25 1.45 5.88 -12.07
CA LEU A 25 0.11 6.45 -12.25
C LEU A 25 0.19 7.74 -13.09
N PRO A 26 -0.80 8.00 -13.96
CA PRO A 26 -0.87 9.25 -14.71
C PRO A 26 -0.87 10.45 -13.77
N ALA A 27 -0.14 11.50 -14.13
CA ALA A 27 -0.10 12.75 -13.37
C ALA A 27 -1.42 13.52 -13.49
N GLY A 28 -1.92 14.03 -12.37
CA GLY A 28 -2.97 15.05 -12.33
C GLY A 28 -2.39 16.47 -12.39
N PRO A 29 -3.22 17.51 -12.20
CA PRO A 29 -2.77 18.90 -12.17
C PRO A 29 -1.64 19.17 -11.16
N ASP A 30 -1.62 18.44 -10.03
CA ASP A 30 -0.63 18.56 -8.97
C ASP A 30 0.48 17.48 -9.04
N GLY A 31 0.68 16.90 -10.23
CA GLY A 31 1.63 15.83 -10.49
C GLY A 31 1.07 14.42 -10.24
N SER A 32 1.93 13.41 -10.32
CA SER A 32 1.61 12.05 -9.89
C SER A 32 1.81 11.95 -8.38
N ARG A 33 0.77 11.57 -7.64
CA ARG A 33 0.84 11.29 -6.20
C ARG A 33 0.15 9.96 -5.92
N THR A 34 0.86 9.05 -5.27
CA THR A 34 0.29 7.78 -4.79
C THR A 34 0.44 7.70 -3.28
N TYR A 35 -0.34 6.84 -2.63
CA TYR A 35 -0.11 6.57 -1.22
C TYR A 35 1.06 5.61 -1.05
N SER A 36 2.00 5.95 -0.17
CA SER A 36 2.87 4.99 0.49
C SER A 36 2.06 4.33 1.62
N SER A 37 1.79 3.04 1.45
CA SER A 37 1.10 2.21 2.43
C SER A 37 1.84 0.88 2.55
N GLY A 38 1.79 0.29 3.73
CA GLY A 38 2.52 -0.93 4.03
C GLY A 38 1.94 -1.65 5.24
N SER A 39 2.50 -2.82 5.52
CA SER A 39 2.17 -3.62 6.70
C SER A 39 3.32 -3.55 7.70
N GLY A 40 2.97 -3.56 8.98
CA GLY A 40 3.92 -3.58 10.09
C GLY A 40 3.46 -4.53 11.18
N PHE A 41 4.34 -4.75 12.15
CA PHE A 41 4.04 -5.56 13.33
C PHE A 41 3.77 -4.64 14.53
N GLY A 42 2.68 -4.90 15.24
CA GLY A 42 2.37 -4.27 16.53
C GLY A 42 2.56 -5.26 17.68
N ILE A 43 2.99 -4.77 18.84
CA ILE A 43 3.02 -5.54 20.08
C ILE A 43 1.78 -5.15 20.89
N SER A 44 0.96 -6.13 21.25
CA SER A 44 -0.23 -5.87 22.08
C SER A 44 0.18 -5.31 23.45
N LYS A 45 -0.61 -4.37 23.98
CA LYS A 45 -0.44 -3.87 25.36
C LYS A 45 -0.63 -4.97 26.41
N SER A 46 -1.36 -6.03 26.08
CA SER A 46 -1.57 -7.21 26.93
C SER A 46 -0.55 -8.32 26.68
N CYS A 47 0.50 -8.08 25.88
CA CYS A 47 1.54 -9.08 25.63
C CYS A 47 2.26 -9.43 26.93
N PRO A 48 2.29 -10.71 27.35
CA PRO A 48 2.95 -11.10 28.60
C PRO A 48 4.48 -11.01 28.54
N ASP A 49 5.07 -11.00 27.34
CA ASP A 49 6.53 -10.86 27.12
C ASP A 49 6.80 -9.95 25.91
N PRO A 50 6.67 -8.63 26.07
CA PRO A 50 6.85 -7.67 24.98
C PRO A 50 8.30 -7.61 24.50
N GLU A 51 9.28 -7.90 25.34
CA GLU A 51 10.69 -7.91 24.95
C GLU A 51 11.00 -9.06 23.98
N ARG A 52 10.48 -10.26 24.24
CA ARG A 52 10.64 -11.39 23.32
C ARG A 52 9.87 -11.17 22.03
N ALA A 53 8.69 -10.57 22.09
CA ALA A 53 7.94 -10.17 20.90
C ALA A 53 8.74 -9.17 20.04
N PHE A 54 9.36 -8.16 20.67
CA PHE A 54 10.22 -7.20 19.98
C PHE A 54 11.46 -7.87 19.34
N LYS A 55 12.11 -8.79 20.05
CA LYS A 55 13.22 -9.59 19.49
C LYS A 55 12.78 -10.39 18.26
N ALA A 56 11.61 -11.02 18.31
CA ALA A 56 11.06 -11.76 17.18
C ALA A 56 10.77 -10.83 15.98
N ILE A 57 10.11 -9.69 16.20
CA ILE A 57 9.85 -8.69 15.14
C ILE A 57 11.17 -8.19 14.52
N THR A 58 12.20 -7.96 15.32
CA THR A 58 13.52 -7.55 14.84
C THR A 58 14.12 -8.60 13.90
N LEU A 59 13.99 -9.89 14.22
CA LEU A 59 14.43 -10.98 13.34
C LEU A 59 13.58 -11.07 12.07
N MET A 60 12.25 -10.97 12.19
CA MET A 60 11.33 -11.04 11.04
C MET A 60 11.54 -9.89 10.05
N THR A 61 11.95 -8.73 10.55
CA THR A 61 12.19 -7.52 9.75
C THR A 61 13.68 -7.27 9.48
N ALA A 62 14.56 -8.22 9.81
CA ALA A 62 15.97 -8.11 9.48
C ALA A 62 16.17 -8.22 7.96
N ARG A 63 17.26 -7.60 7.48
CA ARG A 63 17.58 -7.48 6.05
C ARG A 63 17.51 -8.83 5.33
N LYS A 64 18.16 -9.86 5.87
CA LYS A 64 18.21 -11.21 5.28
C LYS A 64 16.80 -11.81 5.09
N GLN A 65 15.92 -11.64 6.07
CA GLN A 65 14.55 -12.14 6.04
C GLN A 65 13.72 -11.38 5.00
N LEU A 66 13.90 -10.06 4.92
CA LEU A 66 13.23 -9.22 3.92
C LEU A 66 13.73 -9.49 2.49
N GLU A 67 15.04 -9.71 2.31
CA GLU A 67 15.61 -10.14 1.03
C GLU A 67 15.04 -11.49 0.61
N TRP A 68 14.93 -12.46 1.52
CA TRP A 68 14.29 -13.74 1.22
C TRP A 68 12.83 -13.56 0.78
N LEU A 69 12.02 -12.78 1.53
CA LEU A 69 10.63 -12.49 1.17
C LEU A 69 10.50 -11.78 -0.18
N GLY A 70 11.40 -10.84 -0.49
CA GLY A 70 11.47 -10.17 -1.79
C GLY A 70 11.83 -11.15 -2.91
N GLY A 71 12.83 -11.99 -2.66
CA GLY A 71 13.34 -12.99 -3.60
C GLY A 71 12.34 -14.10 -3.95
N VAL A 72 11.38 -14.40 -3.06
CA VAL A 72 10.25 -15.29 -3.35
C VAL A 72 8.98 -14.54 -3.75
N GLY A 73 9.05 -13.22 -3.91
CA GLY A 73 7.93 -12.40 -4.38
C GLY A 73 6.78 -12.22 -3.39
N ARG A 74 7.02 -12.50 -2.11
CA ARG A 74 6.00 -12.45 -1.05
C ARG A 74 5.87 -11.08 -0.41
N ALA A 75 6.86 -10.22 -0.57
CA ALA A 75 6.81 -8.84 -0.10
C ALA A 75 7.65 -7.93 -0.99
N TYR A 76 7.22 -6.69 -1.16
CA TYR A 76 8.10 -5.59 -1.54
C TYR A 76 8.66 -4.97 -0.24
N PRO A 77 9.96 -5.16 0.08
CA PRO A 77 10.49 -4.77 1.38
C PRO A 77 10.40 -3.27 1.68
N SER A 78 10.07 -2.93 2.93
CA SER A 78 10.11 -1.55 3.43
C SER A 78 11.53 -1.03 3.66
N ARG A 79 12.52 -1.92 3.80
CA ARG A 79 13.94 -1.54 3.86
C ARG A 79 14.50 -1.40 2.46
N GLU A 80 14.94 -0.20 2.10
CA GLU A 80 15.59 0.09 0.80
C GLU A 80 16.74 -0.88 0.49
N SER A 81 17.56 -1.21 1.50
CA SER A 81 18.69 -2.14 1.34
C SER A 81 18.29 -3.58 0.98
N ALA A 82 17.00 -3.95 1.12
CA ALA A 82 16.45 -5.25 0.77
C ALA A 82 15.56 -5.24 -0.49
N GLN A 83 15.22 -4.06 -1.04
CA GLN A 83 14.27 -3.95 -2.18
C GLN A 83 14.79 -4.59 -3.47
N HIS A 84 16.11 -4.61 -3.67
CA HIS A 84 16.74 -5.24 -4.84
C HIS A 84 16.28 -6.69 -5.07
N ALA A 85 16.12 -7.48 -3.99
CA ALA A 85 15.69 -8.86 -4.08
C ALA A 85 14.31 -9.02 -4.75
N TRP A 86 13.41 -8.04 -4.56
CA TRP A 86 12.12 -8.05 -5.25
C TRP A 86 12.26 -7.70 -6.72
N TYR A 87 13.08 -6.72 -7.09
CA TYR A 87 13.33 -6.35 -8.50
C TYR A 87 13.91 -7.53 -9.28
N ASP A 88 14.91 -8.21 -8.70
CA ASP A 88 15.58 -9.37 -9.29
C ASP A 88 14.59 -10.52 -9.52
N ASN A 89 13.70 -10.77 -8.56
CA ASN A 89 12.67 -11.79 -8.68
C ASN A 89 11.56 -11.40 -9.67
N ALA A 90 11.17 -10.13 -9.72
CA ALA A 90 10.06 -9.68 -10.54
C ALA A 90 10.31 -9.91 -12.03
N ARG A 91 11.57 -9.82 -12.49
CA ARG A 91 11.96 -10.01 -13.90
C ARG A 91 11.02 -9.24 -14.84
N LEU A 92 10.79 -7.97 -14.50
CA LEU A 92 9.97 -7.04 -15.25
C LEU A 92 10.86 -5.87 -15.66
N ALA A 93 10.98 -5.65 -16.96
CA ALA A 93 11.77 -4.55 -17.49
C ALA A 93 11.25 -3.22 -16.95
N GLY A 94 12.14 -2.35 -16.48
CA GLY A 94 11.79 -1.04 -15.94
C GLY A 94 11.18 -1.05 -14.54
N ALA A 95 11.07 -2.21 -13.88
CA ALA A 95 10.34 -2.29 -12.60
C ALA A 95 11.01 -1.50 -11.48
N ARG A 96 12.35 -1.46 -11.46
CA ARG A 96 13.11 -0.69 -10.48
C ARG A 96 12.85 0.80 -10.68
N GLU A 97 13.05 1.28 -11.89
CA GLU A 97 12.90 2.68 -12.28
C GLU A 97 11.48 3.18 -12.00
N VAL A 98 10.47 2.40 -12.38
CA VAL A 98 9.07 2.77 -12.15
C VAL A 98 8.71 2.80 -10.67
N LEU A 99 9.17 1.83 -9.87
CA LEU A 99 8.86 1.79 -8.44
C LEU A 99 9.65 2.84 -7.66
N GLU A 100 10.91 3.11 -8.01
CA GLU A 100 11.67 4.22 -7.42
C GLU A 100 11.01 5.58 -7.75
N ALA A 101 10.57 5.78 -8.99
CA ALA A 101 9.82 6.99 -9.38
C ALA A 101 8.48 7.11 -8.62
N ALA A 102 7.73 6.01 -8.46
CA ALA A 102 6.50 6.00 -7.68
C ALA A 102 6.78 6.35 -6.21
N ASN A 103 7.78 5.72 -5.59
CA ASN A 103 8.16 5.98 -4.19
C ASN A 103 8.60 7.42 -3.94
N ALA A 104 9.36 8.02 -4.87
CA ALA A 104 9.81 9.40 -4.75
C ALA A 104 8.65 10.42 -4.73
N SER A 105 7.52 10.07 -5.34
CA SER A 105 6.32 10.91 -5.40
C SER A 105 5.23 10.51 -4.41
N ALA A 106 5.44 9.42 -3.66
CA ALA A 106 4.44 8.84 -2.78
C ALA A 106 4.28 9.69 -1.50
N ILE A 107 3.03 9.87 -1.08
CA ILE A 107 2.69 10.53 0.19
C ILE A 107 2.26 9.47 1.22
N PRO A 108 2.56 9.63 2.52
CA PRO A 108 2.10 8.69 3.53
C PRO A 108 0.56 8.59 3.55
N LEU A 109 0.04 7.36 3.64
CA LEU A 109 -1.38 7.17 3.95
C LEU A 109 -1.66 7.60 5.39
N ARG A 110 -2.41 8.70 5.56
CA ARG A 110 -2.76 9.22 6.89
C ARG A 110 -4.05 8.57 7.40
N THR A 111 -3.94 7.85 8.51
CA THR A 111 -5.09 7.32 9.26
C THR A 111 -5.29 8.11 10.56
N THR A 112 -6.53 8.39 10.93
CA THR A 112 -6.90 9.05 12.19
C THR A 112 -7.50 8.04 13.19
N LYS A 113 -7.80 8.47 14.43
CA LYS A 113 -8.48 7.63 15.43
C LYS A 113 -9.85 7.11 14.95
N HIS A 114 -10.49 7.85 14.06
CA HIS A 114 -11.80 7.51 13.48
C HIS A 114 -11.69 6.89 12.08
N TRP A 115 -10.48 6.49 11.66
CA TRP A 115 -10.22 6.01 10.30
C TRP A 115 -11.15 4.86 9.88
N GLU A 116 -11.39 3.89 10.76
CA GLU A 116 -12.30 2.79 10.46
C GLU A 116 -13.72 3.27 10.15
N ARG A 117 -14.21 4.27 10.89
CA ARG A 117 -15.52 4.88 10.64
C ARG A 117 -15.53 5.67 9.32
N VAL A 118 -14.47 6.45 9.07
CA VAL A 118 -14.29 7.18 7.80
C VAL A 118 -14.31 6.21 6.63
N ASN A 119 -13.52 5.14 6.69
CA ASN A 119 -13.43 4.12 5.65
C ASN A 119 -14.77 3.39 5.45
N ALA A 120 -15.46 3.02 6.52
CA ALA A 120 -16.77 2.39 6.44
C ALA A 120 -17.80 3.30 5.73
N LEU A 121 -17.85 4.59 6.08
CA LEU A 121 -18.78 5.54 5.46
C LEU A 121 -18.43 5.84 4.00
N LEU A 122 -17.13 5.95 3.66
CA LEU A 122 -16.70 6.10 2.26
C LEU A 122 -17.12 4.90 1.42
N ASN A 123 -17.01 3.67 1.95
CA ASN A 123 -17.49 2.48 1.26
C ASN A 123 -19.02 2.44 1.17
N GLN A 124 -19.73 2.86 2.23
CA GLN A 124 -21.19 2.93 2.26
C GLN A 124 -21.76 3.90 1.22
N TYR A 125 -21.17 5.09 1.08
CA TYR A 125 -21.64 6.12 0.16
C TYR A 125 -20.94 6.11 -1.21
N GLY A 126 -19.94 5.24 -1.39
CA GLY A 126 -19.20 5.08 -2.64
C GLY A 126 -20.09 4.81 -3.86
N PRO A 127 -21.08 3.89 -3.80
CA PRO A 127 -21.96 3.64 -4.94
C PRO A 127 -22.72 4.88 -5.43
N ASP A 128 -23.21 5.72 -4.51
CA ASP A 128 -23.93 6.97 -4.87
C ASP A 128 -22.97 8.02 -5.47
N LEU A 129 -21.73 8.07 -4.97
CA LEU A 129 -20.68 8.90 -5.54
C LEU A 129 -20.33 8.48 -6.97
N PHE A 130 -20.09 7.18 -7.19
CA PHE A 130 -19.67 6.66 -8.49
C PHE A 130 -20.78 6.65 -9.54
N SER A 131 -22.04 6.48 -9.12
CA SER A 131 -23.20 6.59 -10.01
C SER A 131 -23.58 8.03 -10.35
N GLY A 132 -23.05 9.01 -9.61
CA GLY A 132 -23.41 10.42 -9.73
C GLY A 132 -24.72 10.81 -9.04
N ALA A 133 -25.34 9.89 -8.28
CA ALA A 133 -26.52 10.17 -7.46
C ALA A 133 -26.23 11.19 -6.34
N SER A 134 -24.97 11.26 -5.87
CA SER A 134 -24.49 12.29 -4.96
C SER A 134 -23.16 12.86 -5.45
N SER A 135 -22.95 14.16 -5.24
CA SER A 135 -21.66 14.80 -5.54
C SER A 135 -20.58 14.40 -4.52
N ALA A 136 -19.32 14.46 -4.93
CA ALA A 136 -18.17 14.25 -4.05
C ALA A 136 -18.24 15.16 -2.81
N LYS A 137 -18.63 16.43 -2.98
CA LYS A 137 -18.78 17.39 -1.89
C LYS A 137 -19.80 16.90 -0.85
N GLN A 138 -20.99 16.51 -1.30
CA GLN A 138 -22.07 16.04 -0.41
C GLN A 138 -21.65 14.80 0.39
N VAL A 139 -21.03 13.81 -0.29
CA VAL A 139 -20.55 12.59 0.36
C VAL A 139 -19.47 12.90 1.39
N LEU A 140 -18.47 13.70 1.02
CA LEU A 140 -17.37 14.05 1.93
C LEU A 140 -17.86 14.86 3.14
N GLU A 141 -18.78 15.80 2.95
CA GLU A 141 -19.41 16.54 4.06
C GLU A 141 -20.20 15.59 4.97
N GLN A 142 -20.90 14.61 4.41
CA GLN A 142 -21.64 13.61 5.18
C GLN A 142 -20.72 12.69 5.99
N VAL A 143 -19.60 12.25 5.41
CA VAL A 143 -18.57 11.49 6.12
C VAL A 143 -17.97 12.33 7.24
N GLN A 144 -17.59 13.58 6.96
CA GLN A 144 -17.03 14.49 7.96
C GLN A 144 -17.99 14.72 9.13
N ARG A 145 -19.29 14.97 8.87
CA ARG A 145 -20.29 15.16 9.93
C ARG A 145 -20.42 13.95 10.85
N GLN A 146 -20.28 12.74 10.32
CA GLN A 146 -20.50 11.49 11.07
C GLN A 146 -19.24 10.89 11.71
N ALA A 147 -18.06 11.18 11.16
CA ALA A 147 -16.80 10.56 11.60
C ALA A 147 -15.75 11.57 12.07
N GLY A 148 -15.99 12.87 11.87
CA GLY A 148 -15.05 13.94 12.19
C GLY A 148 -15.42 14.75 13.43
N GLN A 149 -16.30 14.25 14.30
CA GLN A 149 -16.54 14.85 15.61
C GLN A 149 -15.60 14.21 16.64
N ASP A 150 -14.99 15.06 17.47
CA ASP A 150 -14.01 14.70 18.51
C ASP A 150 -14.62 13.88 19.66
#